data_AF-A0A0E9WMJ4-F1
#
_entry.id   AF-A0A0E9WMJ4-F1
#
_cell.length_a   1.000
_cell.length_b   1.000
_cell.length_c   1.000
_cell.angle_alpha   90.00
_cell.angle_beta   90.00
_cell.angle_gamma   90.00
#
_symmetry.space_group_name_H-M   'P 1'
#
loop_
_entity.id
_entity.type
_entity.pdbx_description
1 polymer ?
#
loop_
_entity_poly.entity_id
_entity_poly.type
_entity_poly.pdbx_seq_one_letter_code
_entity_poly.pdbx_strand_id
1 'polypeptide(L)'
;MAFLHGSMVNKFRKNVLRKRNNAGAEPTLDEIQRELSKVVVEEVCLSKVEMILCLACHTHIPAALISLQNHLQSSDHLKNKSEFTETQKRESVLAATSIMTNPIVKARFEKYQKGENPFDDEKLAPEDCPHEEAEDELNHVAE
;
A
#
# COMPACT_ATOMS: atom_id res chain seq x y z
N MET A 1 14.01 16.18 11.37
CA MET A 1 13.68 15.02 10.51
C MET A 1 14.43 13.72 10.84
N ALA A 2 15.43 13.70 11.74
CA ALA A 2 16.27 12.50 11.98
C ALA A 2 15.53 11.30 12.61
N PHE A 3 14.59 11.53 13.52
CA PHE A 3 13.85 10.46 14.22
C PHE A 3 12.97 9.62 13.29
N LEU A 4 12.16 10.27 12.43
CA LEU A 4 11.27 9.57 11.50
C LEU A 4 12.08 8.75 10.49
N HIS A 5 13.16 9.32 9.97
CA HIS A 5 14.07 8.62 9.07
C HIS A 5 14.72 7.39 9.74
N GLY A 6 15.21 7.53 10.98
CA GLY A 6 15.77 6.41 11.75
C GLY A 6 14.74 5.29 12.01
N SER A 7 13.48 5.65 12.31
CA SER A 7 12.38 4.70 12.49
C SER A 7 12.09 3.92 11.20
N MET A 8 12.04 4.62 10.06
CA MET A 8 11.84 4.00 8.74
C MET A 8 12.95 3.02 8.39
N VAL A 9 14.22 3.42 8.56
CA VAL A 9 15.39 2.58 8.25
C VAL A 9 15.41 1.31 9.12
N ASN A 10 15.10 1.42 10.42
CA ASN A 10 15.07 0.27 11.32
C ASN A 10 13.94 -0.72 10.96
N LYS A 11 12.74 -0.21 10.61
CA LYS A 11 11.64 -1.04 10.11
C LYS A 11 12.00 -1.75 8.81
N PHE A 12 12.60 -1.03 7.86
CA PHE A 12 13.04 -1.59 6.59
C PHE A 12 14.04 -2.74 6.80
N ARG A 13 15.03 -2.56 7.68
CA ARG A 13 16.01 -3.61 8.01
C ARG A 13 15.35 -4.88 8.55
N LYS A 14 14.36 -4.74 9.44
CA LYS A 14 13.61 -5.88 10.00
C LYS A 14 12.76 -6.60 8.94
N ASN A 15 12.10 -5.85 8.06
CA ASN A 15 11.30 -6.43 6.97
C ASN A 15 12.15 -7.18 5.95
N VAL A 16 13.30 -6.63 5.54
CA VAL A 16 14.23 -7.31 4.62
C VAL A 16 14.71 -8.65 5.19
N LEU A 17 15.03 -8.69 6.49
CA LEU A 17 15.49 -9.92 7.15
C LEU A 17 14.39 -11.00 7.21
N ARG A 18 13.13 -10.61 7.45
CA ARG A 18 11.97 -11.52 7.40
C ARG A 18 11.69 -12.03 5.99
N LYS A 19 11.67 -11.14 4.99
CA LYS A 19 11.41 -11.49 3.58
C LYS A 19 12.44 -12.45 3.00
N ARG A 20 13.72 -12.29 3.37
CA ARG A 20 14.79 -13.22 2.99
C ARG A 20 14.56 -14.64 3.53
N ASN A 21 13.94 -14.78 4.70
CA ASN A 21 13.73 -16.07 5.36
C ASN A 21 12.48 -16.81 4.84
N ASN A 22 11.57 -16.13 4.12
CA ASN A 22 10.30 -16.69 3.63
C ASN A 22 10.24 -16.87 2.10
N ALA A 23 11.36 -16.73 1.38
CA ALA A 23 11.36 -16.82 -0.08
C ALA A 23 11.24 -18.27 -0.56
N GLY A 24 10.01 -18.73 -0.81
CA GLY A 24 9.71 -19.92 -1.61
C GLY A 24 9.83 -19.65 -3.12
N ALA A 25 9.85 -20.72 -3.92
CA ALA A 25 10.01 -20.68 -5.38
C ALA A 25 8.67 -20.40 -6.10
N GLU A 26 8.04 -19.27 -5.80
CA GLU A 26 6.87 -18.80 -6.55
C GLU A 26 7.32 -18.20 -7.90
N PRO A 27 6.56 -18.42 -8.99
CA PRO A 27 6.85 -17.81 -10.27
C PRO A 27 6.80 -16.29 -10.15
N THR A 28 7.78 -15.64 -10.76
CA THR A 28 7.86 -14.18 -10.76
C THR A 28 6.72 -13.58 -11.59
N LEU A 29 6.32 -12.35 -11.26
CA LEU A 29 5.32 -11.60 -12.04
C LEU A 29 5.70 -11.52 -13.54
N ASP A 30 6.98 -11.39 -13.84
CA ASP A 30 7.51 -11.36 -15.21
C ASP A 30 7.38 -12.70 -15.94
N GLU A 31 7.51 -13.82 -15.22
CA GLU A 31 7.26 -15.16 -15.77
C GLU A 31 5.78 -15.34 -16.09
N ILE A 32 4.89 -14.99 -15.15
CA ILE A 32 3.44 -15.07 -15.35
C ILE A 32 3.01 -14.20 -16.55
N GLN A 33 3.52 -12.97 -16.64
CA GLN A 33 3.18 -12.04 -17.72
C GLN A 33 3.68 -12.53 -19.09
N ARG A 34 4.83 -13.20 -19.15
CA ARG A 34 5.34 -13.81 -20.38
C ARG A 34 4.46 -14.97 -20.83
N GLU A 35 4.05 -15.85 -19.93
CA GLU A 35 3.16 -16.97 -20.26
C GLU A 35 1.78 -16.48 -20.73
N LEU A 36 1.18 -15.51 -20.05
CA LEU A 36 -0.07 -14.87 -20.49
C LEU A 36 0.04 -14.27 -21.89
N SER A 37 1.16 -13.61 -22.19
CA SER A 37 1.38 -13.00 -23.51
C SER A 37 1.47 -14.06 -24.62
N LYS A 38 2.04 -15.25 -24.34
CA LYS A 38 2.06 -16.36 -25.31
C LYS A 38 0.65 -16.87 -25.59
N VAL A 39 -0.14 -17.11 -24.54
CA VAL A 39 -1.54 -17.58 -24.67
C VAL A 39 -2.37 -16.60 -25.50
N VAL A 40 -2.23 -15.29 -25.25
CA VAL A 40 -2.96 -14.26 -26.00
C VAL A 40 -2.54 -14.20 -27.48
N VAL A 41 -1.27 -14.49 -27.80
CA VAL A 41 -0.78 -14.49 -29.20
C VAL A 41 -1.25 -15.73 -29.97
N GLU A 42 -1.33 -16.87 -29.30
CA GLU A 42 -1.78 -18.14 -29.90
C GLU A 42 -3.29 -18.13 -30.19
N GLU A 43 -4.07 -17.44 -29.36
CA GLU A 43 -5.52 -17.32 -29.50
C GLU A 43 -5.92 -16.10 -30.35
N VAL A 44 -6.33 -16.34 -31.60
CA VAL A 44 -6.68 -15.29 -32.59
C VAL A 44 -7.84 -14.37 -32.19
N CYS A 45 -8.64 -14.77 -31.20
CA CYS A 45 -9.77 -13.99 -30.70
C CYS A 45 -9.46 -13.19 -29.44
N LEU A 46 -8.26 -13.34 -28.87
CA LEU A 46 -7.87 -12.65 -27.65
C LEU A 46 -7.00 -11.44 -27.99
N SER A 47 -7.15 -10.40 -27.17
CA SER A 47 -6.26 -9.24 -27.19
C SER A 47 -5.94 -8.84 -25.76
N LYS A 48 -4.69 -8.44 -25.53
CA LYS A 48 -4.28 -7.92 -24.24
C LYS A 48 -4.84 -6.53 -24.05
N VAL A 49 -5.54 -6.30 -22.94
CA VAL A 49 -6.04 -4.99 -22.54
C VAL A 49 -5.39 -4.59 -21.23
N GLU A 50 -4.84 -3.38 -21.19
CA GLU A 50 -4.38 -2.78 -19.96
C GLU A 50 -5.54 -2.06 -19.26
N MET A 51 -5.57 -2.10 -17.93
CA MET A 51 -6.65 -1.53 -17.11
C MET A 51 -6.07 -0.57 -16.08
N ILE A 52 -6.85 0.46 -15.74
CA ILE A 52 -6.58 1.48 -14.73
C ILE A 52 -7.64 1.34 -13.64
N LEU A 53 -7.22 1.19 -12.38
CA LEU A 53 -8.13 1.22 -11.25
C LEU A 53 -8.35 2.67 -10.77
N CYS A 54 -9.60 3.14 -10.79
CA CYS A 54 -9.94 4.39 -10.14
C CYS A 54 -10.29 4.13 -8.67
N LEU A 55 -9.42 4.55 -7.75
CA LEU A 55 -9.59 4.33 -6.30
C LEU A 55 -10.82 5.03 -5.74
N ALA A 56 -11.19 6.20 -6.26
CA ALA A 56 -12.38 6.91 -5.82
C ALA A 56 -13.68 6.16 -6.19
N CYS A 57 -13.68 5.42 -7.29
CA CYS A 57 -14.85 4.72 -7.80
C CYS A 57 -14.80 3.20 -7.61
N HIS A 58 -13.68 2.65 -7.13
CA HIS A 58 -13.39 1.22 -7.10
C HIS A 58 -13.73 0.49 -8.42
N THR A 59 -13.45 1.14 -9.56
CA THR A 59 -13.83 0.64 -10.89
C THR A 59 -12.60 0.48 -11.77
N HIS A 60 -12.52 -0.64 -12.51
CA HIS A 60 -11.51 -0.87 -13.53
C HIS A 60 -11.92 -0.21 -14.86
N ILE A 61 -11.04 0.60 -15.41
CA ILE A 61 -11.25 1.36 -16.64
C ILE A 61 -10.23 0.87 -17.67
N PRO A 62 -10.61 0.53 -18.90
CA PRO A 62 -9.62 0.25 -19.95
C PRO A 62 -8.64 1.40 -20.09
N ALA A 63 -7.35 1.11 -20.24
CA ALA A 63 -6.28 2.08 -20.48
C ALA A 63 -6.34 2.68 -21.91
N ALA A 64 -7.55 3.01 -22.34
CA ALA A 64 -7.86 3.69 -23.58
C ALA A 64 -8.28 5.13 -23.27
N LEU A 65 -7.76 6.09 -24.04
CA LEU A 65 -7.94 7.52 -23.79
C LEU A 65 -9.41 7.92 -23.68
N ILE A 66 -10.26 7.43 -24.59
CA ILE A 66 -11.69 7.76 -24.63
C ILE A 66 -12.41 7.21 -23.41
N SER A 67 -12.14 5.96 -23.03
CA SER A 67 -12.72 5.32 -21.84
C SER A 67 -12.37 6.10 -20.58
N LEU A 68 -11.12 6.52 -20.45
CA LEU A 68 -10.66 7.30 -19.31
C LEU A 68 -11.29 8.70 -19.29
N GLN A 69 -11.35 9.39 -20.42
CA GLN A 69 -11.97 10.72 -20.51
C GLN A 69 -13.46 10.67 -20.12
N ASN A 70 -14.21 9.70 -20.65
CA ASN A 70 -15.62 9.51 -20.32
C ASN A 70 -15.81 9.24 -18.83
N HIS A 71 -14.95 8.40 -18.23
CA HIS A 71 -15.00 8.15 -16.79
C HIS A 71 -14.77 9.43 -15.98
N LEU A 72 -13.71 10.19 -16.29
CA LEU A 72 -13.35 11.40 -15.54
C LEU A 72 -14.41 12.51 -15.62
N GLN A 73 -15.20 12.55 -16.70
CA GLN A 73 -16.29 13.51 -16.90
C GLN A 73 -17.64 13.04 -16.34
N SER A 74 -17.75 11.79 -15.91
CA SER A 74 -18.99 11.25 -15.35
C SER A 74 -19.37 11.95 -14.04
N SER A 75 -20.67 12.12 -13.80
CA SER A 75 -21.19 12.69 -12.55
C SER A 75 -20.75 11.90 -11.32
N ASP A 76 -20.69 10.57 -11.46
CA ASP A 76 -20.32 9.65 -10.39
C ASP A 76 -18.86 9.84 -10.01
N HIS A 77 -17.95 9.93 -11.00
CA HIS A 77 -16.55 10.21 -10.71
C HIS A 77 -16.36 11.56 -10.03
N LEU A 78 -17.03 12.61 -10.50
CA LEU A 78 -16.89 13.95 -9.93
C LEU A 78 -17.36 13.99 -8.46
N LYS A 79 -18.47 13.33 -8.15
CA LYS A 79 -18.96 13.18 -6.77
C LYS A 79 -17.98 12.37 -5.92
N ASN A 80 -17.65 11.16 -6.36
CA ASN A 80 -16.78 10.25 -5.62
C ASN A 80 -15.38 10.82 -5.41
N LYS A 81 -14.85 11.60 -6.36
CA LYS A 81 -13.57 12.29 -6.22
C LYS A 81 -13.57 13.27 -5.05
N SER A 82 -14.66 13.99 -4.83
CA SER A 82 -14.81 14.90 -3.69
C SER A 82 -14.81 14.13 -2.38
N GLU A 83 -15.63 13.09 -2.28
CA GLU A 83 -15.74 12.23 -1.10
C GLU A 83 -14.41 11.52 -0.79
N PHE A 84 -13.75 10.98 -1.81
CA PHE A 84 -12.45 10.34 -1.70
C PHE A 84 -11.38 11.29 -1.15
N THR A 85 -11.37 12.54 -1.61
CA THR A 85 -10.43 13.56 -1.12
C THR A 85 -10.67 13.90 0.36
N GLU A 86 -11.92 13.95 0.78
CA GLU A 86 -12.28 14.18 2.18
C GLU A 86 -11.90 12.98 3.06
N THR A 87 -12.23 11.77 2.62
CA THR A 87 -11.85 10.53 3.30
C THR A 87 -10.34 10.42 3.46
N GLN A 88 -9.57 10.66 2.40
CA GLN A 88 -8.10 10.61 2.47
C GLN A 88 -7.54 11.62 3.50
N LYS A 89 -8.09 12.84 3.57
CA LYS A 89 -7.69 13.82 4.58
C LYS A 89 -8.00 13.32 5.99
N ARG A 90 -9.20 12.78 6.18
CA ARG A 90 -9.63 12.24 7.48
C ARG A 90 -8.75 11.07 7.90
N GLU A 91 -8.50 10.12 7.01
CA GLU A 91 -7.63 8.96 7.24
C GLU A 91 -6.21 9.40 7.57
N SER A 92 -5.67 10.38 6.83
CA SER A 92 -4.35 10.95 7.13
C SER A 92 -4.27 11.53 8.55
N VAL A 93 -5.29 12.26 8.97
CA VAL A 93 -5.36 12.80 10.34
C VAL A 93 -5.50 11.68 11.37
N LEU A 94 -6.32 10.66 11.11
CA LEU A 94 -6.49 9.53 12.01
C LEU A 94 -5.19 8.72 12.15
N ALA A 95 -4.50 8.44 11.06
CA ALA A 95 -3.22 7.76 11.05
C ALA A 95 -2.15 8.56 11.83
N ALA A 96 -2.03 9.86 11.56
CA ALA A 96 -1.12 10.74 12.30
C ALA A 96 -1.47 10.79 13.80
N THR A 97 -2.76 10.86 14.13
CA THR A 97 -3.23 10.85 15.52
C THR A 97 -2.87 9.54 16.20
N SER A 98 -3.13 8.39 15.56
CA SER A 98 -2.81 7.06 16.08
C SER A 98 -1.32 6.88 16.38
N ILE A 99 -0.46 7.38 15.48
CA ILE A 99 1.00 7.37 15.70
C ILE A 99 1.38 8.21 16.93
N MET A 100 0.79 9.40 17.09
CA MET A 100 1.12 10.31 18.18
C MET A 100 0.51 9.90 19.54
N THR A 101 -0.63 9.22 19.53
CA THR A 101 -1.28 8.70 20.75
C THR A 101 -0.67 7.38 21.22
N ASN A 102 0.08 6.67 20.37
CA ASN A 102 0.76 5.44 20.75
C ASN A 102 1.76 5.70 21.90
N PRO A 103 1.64 5.02 23.05
CA PRO A 103 2.45 5.30 24.24
C PRO A 103 3.94 5.02 24.02
N ILE A 104 4.28 4.03 23.18
CA ILE A 104 5.66 3.68 22.84
C ILE A 104 6.26 4.79 21.96
N VAL A 105 5.54 5.22 20.93
CA VAL A 105 6.00 6.31 20.05
C VAL A 105 6.19 7.59 20.85
N LYS A 106 5.24 7.91 21.75
CA LYS A 106 5.33 9.07 22.65
C LYS A 106 6.56 8.99 23.56
N ALA A 107 6.78 7.86 24.22
CA ALA A 107 7.96 7.66 25.09
C ALA A 107 9.28 7.75 24.32
N ARG A 108 9.35 7.20 23.09
CA ARG A 108 10.51 7.33 22.21
C ARG A 108 10.74 8.78 21.78
N PHE A 109 9.67 9.51 21.46
CA PHE A 109 9.76 10.91 21.09
C PHE A 109 10.24 11.79 22.26
N GLU A 110 9.81 11.51 23.48
CA GLU A 110 10.28 12.21 24.69
C GLU A 110 11.78 11.98 24.95
N LYS A 111 12.30 10.76 24.75
CA LYS A 111 13.74 10.46 24.84
C LYS A 111 14.54 11.20 23.77
N TYR A 112 14.05 11.20 22.53
CA TYR A 112 14.66 11.94 21.44
C TYR A 112 14.77 13.44 21.76
N GLN A 113 13.74 14.04 22.34
CA GLN A 113 13.79 15.45 22.77
C GLN A 113 14.85 15.73 23.83
N LYS A 114 15.18 14.75 24.68
CA LYS A 114 16.22 14.85 25.72
C LYS A 114 17.65 14.59 25.18
N GLY A 115 17.79 14.25 23.89
CA GLY A 115 19.08 13.89 23.30
C GLY A 115 19.54 12.46 23.63
N GLU A 116 18.68 11.67 24.28
CA GLU A 116 18.89 10.25 24.53
C GLU A 116 18.52 9.45 23.29
N ASN A 117 19.11 8.25 23.13
CA ASN A 117 18.79 7.40 21.99
C ASN A 117 17.39 6.79 22.15
N PRO A 118 16.43 7.13 21.25
CA PRO A 118 15.05 6.69 21.38
C PRO A 118 14.82 5.22 21.00
N PHE A 119 15.86 4.49 20.59
CA PHE A 119 15.75 3.10 20.13
C PHE A 119 16.51 2.07 20.99
N ASP A 120 17.18 2.48 22.07
CA ASP A 120 18.03 1.59 22.86
C ASP A 120 17.26 0.63 23.81
N ASP A 121 15.98 0.89 24.07
CA ASP A 121 15.15 0.00 24.91
C ASP A 121 14.39 -1.04 24.06
N GLU A 122 14.97 -2.22 23.92
CA GLU A 122 14.29 -3.43 23.42
C GLU A 122 13.17 -3.92 24.36
N LYS A 123 13.11 -3.46 25.62
CA LYS A 123 12.13 -3.90 26.63
C LYS A 123 10.75 -3.24 26.53
N LEU A 124 10.58 -2.22 25.67
CA LEU A 124 9.32 -1.51 25.43
C LEU A 124 8.54 -2.05 24.22
N ALA A 125 8.87 -3.25 23.74
CA ALA A 125 8.10 -3.94 22.72
C ALA A 125 7.06 -4.85 23.39
N PRO A 126 5.78 -4.46 23.50
CA PRO A 126 4.77 -5.35 22.98
C PRO A 126 5.13 -5.58 21.51
N GLU A 127 5.50 -6.83 21.22
CA GLU A 127 5.24 -7.44 19.93
C GLU A 127 3.81 -7.03 19.51
N ASP A 128 3.62 -6.71 18.24
CA ASP A 128 2.31 -6.40 17.64
C ASP A 128 1.78 -4.99 17.91
N CYS A 129 2.14 -4.06 17.02
CA CYS A 129 1.14 -3.13 16.54
C CYS A 129 0.14 -3.96 15.71
N PRO A 130 -1.17 -3.97 16.04
CA PRO A 130 -2.17 -4.58 15.18
C PRO A 130 -2.09 -3.96 13.79
N HIS A 131 -2.07 -4.84 12.80
CA HIS A 131 -2.32 -4.64 11.40
C HIS A 131 -2.98 -3.31 10.99
N GLU A 132 -2.27 -2.56 10.13
CA GLU A 132 -2.89 -2.17 8.86
C GLU A 132 -2.43 -3.20 7.83
N GLU A 133 -3.10 -4.35 7.82
CA GLU A 133 -3.22 -5.22 6.65
C GLU A 133 -4.10 -4.45 5.66
N ALA A 134 -3.47 -3.63 4.83
CA ALA A 134 -4.14 -3.02 3.69
C ALA A 134 -3.22 -3.05 2.48
N GLU A 135 -2.61 -4.21 2.23
CA GLU A 135 -1.95 -4.53 0.97
C GLU A 135 -1.68 -6.04 0.90
N ASP A 136 -2.74 -6.86 0.74
CA ASP A 136 -2.67 -8.09 -0.07
C ASP A 136 -4.03 -8.82 -0.29
N GLU A 137 -5.19 -8.18 -0.15
CA GLU A 137 -6.49 -8.78 -0.50
C GLU A 137 -7.06 -8.11 -1.77
N LEU A 138 -6.36 -8.31 -2.89
CA LEU A 138 -6.93 -8.23 -4.24
C LEU A 138 -6.32 -9.34 -5.11
N ASN A 139 -6.26 -10.55 -4.55
CA ASN A 139 -6.01 -11.78 -5.30
C ASN A 139 -6.69 -12.95 -4.56
N HIS A 140 -8.02 -12.98 -4.56
CA HIS A 140 -8.87 -14.20 -4.58
C HIS A 140 -10.35 -13.81 -4.37
N VAL A 141 -11.02 -13.34 -5.43
CA VAL A 141 -12.45 -13.63 -5.60
C VAL A 141 -12.72 -13.83 -7.10
N ALA A 142 -12.48 -15.06 -7.56
CA ALA A 142 -13.09 -15.58 -8.76
C ALA A 142 -13.58 -16.99 -8.41
N GLU A 143 -14.81 -17.05 -7.91
CA GLU A 143 -15.69 -18.20 -8.07
C GLU A 143 -16.85 -17.77 -8.98
#